data_AF-A0A3N8QEC8-F1
#
_entry.id   AF-A0A3N8QEC8-F1
#
_cell.length_a   1.000
_cell.length_b   1.000
_cell.length_c   1.000
_cell.angle_alpha   90.00
_cell.angle_beta   90.00
_cell.angle_gamma   90.00
#
_symmetry.space_group_name_H-M   'P 1'
#
loop_
_entity.id
_entity.type
_entity.pdbx_description
1 polymer ?
#
loop_
_entity_poly.entity_id
_entity_poly.type
_entity_poly.pdbx_seq_one_letter_code
_entity_poly.pdbx_strand_id
1 'polypeptide(L)'
;MTMGAIKAIAYASLCTWFSSIFIWLYFDANRSKVARPESGRIFPLDTHGSVVYLTVGEHHFLYGLMGAAAFLFLIAALLGFMKRKDSRTT
;
A
#
# COMPACT_ATOMS: atom_id res chain seq x y z
N MET A 1 12.95 21.95 -0.04
CA MET A 1 12.31 21.08 -1.06
C MET A 1 11.25 21.86 -1.85
N THR A 2 11.16 21.67 -3.17
CA THR A 2 10.20 22.42 -4.03
C THR A 2 8.78 21.89 -3.85
N MET A 3 7.76 22.71 -4.19
CA MET A 3 6.36 22.24 -4.17
C MET A 3 6.15 21.09 -5.16
N GLY A 4 6.87 21.10 -6.29
CA GLY A 4 6.85 20.00 -7.27
C GLY A 4 7.28 18.66 -6.69
N ALA A 5 8.34 18.63 -5.88
CA ALA A 5 8.82 17.41 -5.24
C ALA A 5 7.81 16.84 -4.21
N ILE A 6 7.16 17.70 -3.40
CA ILE A 6 6.10 17.25 -2.47
C ILE A 6 4.94 16.62 -3.26
N LYS A 7 4.51 17.26 -4.35
CA LYS A 7 3.46 16.73 -5.23
C LYS A 7 3.85 15.39 -5.86
N ALA A 8 5.10 15.25 -6.32
CA ALA A 8 5.58 14.00 -6.90
C ALA A 8 5.52 12.84 -5.89
N ILE A 9 5.92 13.06 -4.64
CA ILE A 9 5.83 12.04 -3.57
C ILE A 9 4.37 11.69 -3.28
N ALA A 10 3.47 12.69 -3.26
CA ALA A 10 2.05 12.46 -3.07
C ALA A 10 1.42 11.64 -4.21
N TYR A 11 1.79 11.93 -5.47
CA TYR A 11 1.34 11.14 -6.62
C TYR A 11 1.90 9.71 -6.58
N ALA A 12 3.18 9.54 -6.22
CA ALA A 12 3.78 8.22 -6.05
C ALA A 12 3.03 7.41 -4.99
N SER A 13 2.72 8.01 -3.83
CA SER A 13 1.90 7.39 -2.78
C SER A 13 0.54 6.92 -3.31
N LEU A 14 -0.18 7.77 -4.04
CA LEU A 14 -1.47 7.42 -4.64
C LEU A 14 -1.35 6.28 -5.65
N CYS A 15 -0.36 6.33 -6.55
CA CYS A 15 -0.11 5.27 -7.51
C CYS A 15 0.16 3.94 -6.80
N THR A 16 1.03 3.93 -5.79
CA THR A 16 1.32 2.72 -5.00
C THR A 16 0.08 2.22 -4.26
N TRP A 17 -0.74 3.11 -3.72
CA TRP A 17 -2.00 2.74 -3.08
C TRP A 17 -2.96 2.05 -4.06
N PHE A 18 -3.20 2.64 -5.24
CA PHE A 18 -4.05 2.02 -6.26
C PHE A 18 -3.48 0.69 -6.77
N SER A 19 -2.16 0.56 -6.90
CA SER A 19 -1.53 -0.73 -7.19
C SER A 19 -1.81 -1.78 -6.11
N SER A 20 -1.75 -1.40 -4.82
CA SER A 20 -2.10 -2.34 -3.74
C SER A 20 -3.56 -2.79 -3.80
N ILE A 21 -4.50 -1.90 -4.13
CA ILE A 21 -5.92 -2.26 -4.32
C ILE A 21 -6.07 -3.23 -5.49
N PHE A 22 -5.41 -2.97 -6.62
CA PHE A 22 -5.44 -3.88 -7.76
C PHE A 22 -4.91 -5.27 -7.41
N ILE A 23 -3.78 -5.34 -6.69
CA ILE A 23 -3.17 -6.60 -6.27
C ILE A 23 -4.05 -7.33 -5.24
N TRP A 24 -4.67 -6.61 -4.30
CA TRP A 24 -5.64 -7.18 -3.36
C TRP A 24 -6.76 -7.88 -4.13
N LEU A 25 -7.45 -7.16 -5.02
CA LEU A 25 -8.56 -7.70 -5.80
C LEU A 25 -8.14 -8.85 -6.71
N TYR A 26 -6.95 -8.74 -7.32
CA TYR A 26 -6.37 -9.82 -8.10
C TYR A 26 -6.17 -11.09 -7.26
N PHE A 27 -5.64 -10.96 -6.05
CA PHE A 27 -5.47 -12.11 -5.16
C PHE A 27 -6.79 -12.69 -4.68
N ASP A 28 -7.75 -11.86 -4.26
CA ASP A 28 -9.09 -12.31 -3.86
C ASP A 28 -9.78 -13.12 -4.98
N ALA A 29 -9.66 -12.67 -6.23
CA ALA A 29 -10.26 -13.35 -7.37
C ALA A 29 -9.52 -14.63 -7.81
N ASN A 30 -8.19 -14.71 -7.59
CA ASN A 30 -7.35 -15.75 -8.22
C ASN A 30 -6.68 -16.72 -7.23
N ARG A 31 -6.78 -16.51 -5.91
CA ARG A 31 -6.17 -17.42 -4.92
C ARG A 31 -7.18 -18.42 -4.38
N SER A 32 -6.65 -19.57 -3.94
CA SER A 32 -7.48 -20.64 -3.42
C SER A 32 -8.10 -20.24 -2.08
N LYS A 33 -9.38 -20.58 -1.89
CA LYS A 33 -10.09 -20.47 -0.61
C LYS A 33 -9.72 -21.58 0.38
N VAL A 34 -8.85 -22.50 -0.01
CA VAL A 34 -8.37 -23.61 0.82
C VAL A 34 -6.88 -23.40 1.09
N ALA A 35 -6.49 -23.49 2.36
CA ALA A 35 -5.09 -23.46 2.75
C ALA A 35 -4.36 -24.67 2.16
N ARG A 36 -3.19 -24.43 1.57
CA ARG A 36 -2.36 -25.46 0.92
C ARG A 36 -0.92 -25.35 1.40
N PRO A 37 -0.59 -25.90 2.58
CA PRO A 37 0.75 -25.83 3.17
C PRO A 37 1.85 -26.34 2.23
N GLU A 38 1.56 -27.35 1.43
CA GLU A 38 2.46 -27.94 0.43
C GLU A 38 2.91 -26.93 -0.65
N SER A 39 2.11 -25.88 -0.88
CA SER A 39 2.40 -24.80 -1.83
C SER A 39 2.76 -23.47 -1.12
N GLY A 40 2.87 -23.49 0.21
CA GLY A 40 3.13 -22.30 1.03
C GLY A 40 1.96 -21.32 1.12
N ARG A 41 0.77 -21.68 0.62
CA ARG A 41 -0.45 -20.85 0.66
C ARG A 41 -1.15 -20.99 2.00
N ILE A 42 -0.65 -20.26 2.99
CA ILE A 42 -1.10 -20.35 4.38
C ILE A 42 -1.48 -19.01 5.01
N PHE A 43 -1.21 -17.89 4.33
CA PHE A 43 -1.51 -16.55 4.86
C PHE A 43 -2.92 -16.13 4.43
N PRO A 44 -3.87 -15.96 5.36
CA PRO A 44 -5.22 -15.58 4.99
C PRO A 44 -5.26 -14.11 4.52
N LEU A 45 -5.99 -13.87 3.44
CA LEU A 45 -6.47 -12.56 3.01
C LEU A 45 -7.99 -12.60 3.07
N ASP A 46 -8.59 -11.81 3.95
CA ASP A 46 -10.04 -11.69 4.13
C ASP A 46 -10.56 -10.46 3.38
N THR A 47 -11.39 -10.71 2.38
CA THR A 47 -12.13 -9.69 1.63
C THR A 47 -13.61 -9.83 1.93
N HIS A 48 -14.11 -9.09 2.92
CA HIS A 48 -15.54 -9.06 3.30
C HIS A 48 -16.15 -10.46 3.53
N GLY A 49 -15.40 -11.37 4.16
CA GLY A 49 -15.82 -12.75 4.43
C GLY A 49 -15.40 -13.76 3.34
N SER A 50 -14.83 -13.30 2.21
CA SER A 50 -14.13 -14.16 1.26
C SER A 50 -12.68 -14.31 1.71
N VAL A 51 -12.34 -15.47 2.28
CA VAL A 51 -10.96 -15.77 2.69
C VAL A 51 -10.26 -16.58 1.61
N VAL A 52 -9.14 -16.04 1.12
CA VAL A 52 -8.19 -16.74 0.25
C VAL A 52 -6.83 -16.86 0.92
N TYR A 53 -6.00 -17.81 0.46
CA TYR A 53 -4.70 -18.08 1.06
C TYR A 53 -3.54 -17.69 0.12
N LEU A 54 -2.72 -16.77 0.62
CA LEU A 54 -1.54 -16.23 -0.02
C LEU A 54 -0.29 -17.00 0.38
N THR A 55 0.73 -16.95 -0.48
CA THR A 55 2.09 -17.33 -0.09
C THR A 55 2.73 -16.23 0.77
N VAL A 56 3.84 -16.56 1.44
CA VAL A 56 4.65 -15.57 2.18
C VAL A 56 5.00 -14.37 1.27
N GLY A 57 5.44 -14.63 0.04
CA GLY A 57 5.85 -13.58 -0.90
C GLY A 57 4.69 -12.69 -1.34
N GLU A 58 3.53 -13.29 -1.65
CA GLU A 58 2.31 -12.55 -2.01
C GLU A 58 1.82 -11.67 -0.85
N HIS A 59 1.84 -12.21 0.36
CA HIS A 59 1.48 -11.48 1.58
C HIS A 59 2.39 -10.27 1.79
N HIS A 60 3.72 -10.47 1.79
CA HIS A 60 4.68 -9.38 1.99
C HIS A 60 4.65 -8.36 0.85
N PHE A 61 4.38 -8.79 -0.39
CA PHE A 61 4.26 -7.87 -1.51
C PHE A 61 3.04 -6.95 -1.36
N LEU A 62 1.87 -7.51 -1.04
CA LEU A 62 0.65 -6.72 -0.85
C LEU A 62 0.80 -5.73 0.32
N TYR A 63 1.14 -6.24 1.51
CA TYR A 63 1.27 -5.38 2.69
C TYR A 63 2.47 -4.43 2.60
N GLY A 64 3.53 -4.81 1.87
CA GLY A 64 4.65 -3.95 1.54
C GLY A 64 4.24 -2.76 0.65
N LEU A 65 3.41 -2.98 -0.37
CA LEU A 65 2.84 -1.90 -1.18
C LEU A 65 1.98 -0.95 -0.34
N MET A 66 1.11 -1.50 0.51
CA MET A 66 0.27 -0.70 1.41
C MET A 66 1.12 0.13 2.38
N GLY A 67 2.13 -0.49 2.99
CA GLY A 67 3.07 0.19 3.89
C GLY A 67 3.88 1.27 3.19
N ALA A 68 4.39 1.00 1.99
CA ALA A 68 5.11 1.99 1.18
C ALA A 68 4.22 3.18 0.79
N ALA A 69 2.97 2.93 0.38
CA ALA A 69 2.01 3.98 0.08
C ALA A 69 1.74 4.88 1.29
N ALA A 70 1.51 4.27 2.46
CA ALA A 70 1.29 4.98 3.73
C ALA A 70 2.52 5.79 4.14
N PHE A 71 3.72 5.21 4.04
CA PHE A 71 4.97 5.90 4.33
C PHE A 71 5.17 7.13 3.44
N LEU A 72 5.01 6.97 2.12
CA LEU A 72 5.12 8.08 1.17
C LEU A 72 4.09 9.18 1.45
N PHE A 73 2.85 8.79 1.80
CA PHE A 73 1.80 9.73 2.17
C PHE A 73 2.20 10.56 3.40
N LEU A 74 2.67 9.91 4.46
CA LEU A 74 3.09 10.57 5.70
C LEU A 74 4.25 11.54 5.44
N ILE A 75 5.24 11.13 4.65
CA ILE A 75 6.36 12.00 4.26
C ILE A 75 5.87 13.22 3.48
N ALA A 76 5.00 13.03 2.48
CA ALA A 76 4.42 14.16 1.73
C ALA A 76 3.61 15.11 2.62
N ALA A 77 2.81 14.56 3.55
CA ALA A 77 1.99 15.33 4.48
C ALA A 77 2.86 16.14 5.45
N LEU A 78 3.88 15.53 6.06
CA LEU A 78 4.81 16.20 6.96
C LEU A 78 5.55 17.35 6.26
N LEU A 79 6.09 17.10 5.07
CA LEU A 79 6.81 18.12 4.30
C LEU A 79 5.87 19.24 3.83
N GLY A 80 4.63 18.92 3.49
CA GLY A 80 3.58 19.90 3.19
C GLY A 80 3.24 20.77 4.40
N PHE A 81 3.10 20.18 5.59
CA PHE A 81 2.85 20.89 6.85
C PHE A 81 3.99 21.83 7.21
N MET A 82 5.23 21.35 7.17
CA MET A 82 6.42 22.16 7.46
C MET A 82 6.50 23.36 6.52
N LYS A 83 6.35 23.15 5.21
CA LYS A 83 6.38 24.22 4.22
C LYS A 83 5.27 25.26 4.42
N ARG A 84 4.04 24.81 4.77
CA ARG A 84 2.92 25.71 5.06
C ARG A 84 3.16 26.53 6.33
N LYS A 85 3.81 25.95 7.33
CA LYS A 85 4.16 26.64 8.58
C LYS A 85 5.18 27.76 8.30
N ASP A 86 6.25 27.46 7.56
CA ASP A 86 7.29 28.45 7.25
C ASP A 86 6.73 29.68 6.52
N SER A 87 5.82 29.48 5.57
CA SER A 87 5.18 30.58 4.83
C SER A 87 4.21 31.43 5.65
N ARG A 88 3.87 31.04 6.88
CA ARG A 88 3.01 31.83 7.79
C ARG A 88 3.80 32.65 8.81
N THR A 89 5.10 32.37 8.95
CA THR A 89 5.98 33.02 9.93
C THR A 89 6.91 34.07 9.32
N THR A 90 6.90 34.23 8.00
CA THR A 90 7.59 35.27 7.22
C THR A 90 6.57 36.22 6.61
#